data_AF-A0A538J7F1-F1
#
_entry.id   AF-A0A538J7F1-F1
#
_cell.length_a   1.000
_cell.length_b   1.000
_cell.length_c   1.000
_cell.angle_alpha   90.00
_cell.angle_beta   90.00
_cell.angle_gamma   90.00
#
_symmetry.space_group_name_H-M   'P 1'
#
loop_
_entity.id
_entity.type
_entity.pdbx_description
1 polymer ?
#
loop_
_entity_poly.entity_id
_entity_poly.type
_entity_poly.pdbx_seq_one_letter_code
_entity_poly.pdbx_strand_id
1 'polypeptide(L)'
;MSLSLMTGIRTGTNAGRKATPARGHQHFWARAAMSRRQFMQVSSAGAAGLALGTKLLGSTGVAWADGRPQAGRGVPRPIPQFIELPFAPGKRFHLQPPGSGNENSTITDFSGIVAACELQGMGTANTGERMPFDVDMRVMDGDFVDLTGRRQRGTFAFV
;
A
#
# COMPACT_ATOMS: atom_id res chain seq x y z
N MET A 1 -20.78 -5.68 -81.56
CA MET A 1 -19.64 -4.77 -81.85
C MET A 1 -19.76 -3.64 -80.83
N SER A 2 -18.97 -3.54 -79.75
CA SER A 2 -17.50 -3.35 -79.64
C SER A 2 -17.07 -2.08 -80.38
N LEU A 3 -16.39 -1.06 -79.84
CA LEU A 3 -15.46 -0.84 -78.70
C LEU A 3 -15.81 0.50 -77.94
N SER A 4 -15.28 0.96 -76.78
CA SER A 4 -14.41 0.45 -75.68
C SER A 4 -14.43 1.43 -74.45
N LEU A 5 -13.40 1.44 -73.59
CA LEU A 5 -13.19 2.11 -72.28
C LEU A 5 -12.91 3.64 -72.30
N MET A 6 -13.24 4.35 -71.19
CA MET A 6 -12.29 4.90 -70.18
C MET A 6 -13.05 5.68 -69.08
N THR A 7 -13.11 5.19 -67.83
CA THR A 7 -12.19 5.47 -66.68
C THR A 7 -12.34 6.87 -66.07
N GLY A 8 -12.80 6.96 -64.80
CA GLY A 8 -12.87 8.25 -64.10
C GLY A 8 -13.59 8.33 -62.75
N ILE A 9 -13.49 7.32 -61.86
CA ILE A 9 -13.98 7.48 -60.47
C ILE A 9 -13.08 8.49 -59.75
N ARG A 10 -13.61 9.66 -59.42
CA ARG A 10 -12.90 10.65 -58.59
C ARG A 10 -12.91 10.19 -57.13
N THR A 11 -11.82 9.58 -56.70
CA THR A 11 -11.50 9.41 -55.28
C THR A 11 -11.38 10.79 -54.62
N GLY A 12 -12.35 11.13 -53.76
CA GLY A 12 -12.27 12.31 -52.91
C GLY A 12 -11.12 12.16 -51.92
N THR A 13 -10.02 12.86 -52.16
CA THR A 13 -8.87 12.90 -51.24
C THR A 13 -9.29 13.61 -49.96
N ASN A 14 -9.42 12.86 -48.87
CA ASN A 14 -9.77 13.40 -47.57
C ASN A 14 -8.56 14.15 -46.97
N ALA A 15 -8.37 15.39 -47.42
CA ALA A 15 -7.19 16.19 -47.17
C ALA A 15 -7.06 16.57 -45.68
N GLY A 16 -6.26 15.79 -44.94
CA GLY A 16 -5.49 16.24 -43.78
C GLY A 16 -6.23 17.10 -42.75
N ARG A 17 -7.11 16.48 -41.95
CA ARG A 17 -7.36 17.00 -40.59
C ARG A 17 -6.03 17.02 -39.84
N LYS A 18 -5.41 18.19 -39.71
CA LYS A 18 -4.24 18.39 -38.84
C LYS A 18 -4.66 18.02 -37.41
N ALA A 19 -4.06 16.97 -36.85
CA ALA A 19 -4.26 16.62 -35.46
C ALA A 19 -3.70 17.74 -34.58
N THR A 20 -4.57 18.44 -33.85
CA THR A 20 -4.15 19.40 -32.84
C THR A 20 -3.40 18.64 -31.73
N PRO A 21 -2.14 18.97 -31.40
CA PRO A 21 -1.46 18.31 -30.30
C PRO A 21 -2.21 18.62 -29.00
N ALA A 22 -2.60 17.57 -28.26
CA ALA A 22 -3.24 17.73 -26.98
C ALA A 22 -2.29 18.46 -26.03
N ARG A 23 -2.65 19.69 -25.63
CA ARG A 23 -1.92 20.52 -24.67
C ARG A 23 -2.12 19.97 -23.25
N GLY A 24 -1.65 18.76 -23.00
CA GLY A 24 -1.63 18.14 -21.68
C GLY A 24 -0.86 19.02 -20.71
N HIS A 25 -1.55 19.56 -19.71
CA HIS A 25 -0.98 20.53 -18.80
C HIS A 25 0.09 19.88 -17.91
N GLN A 26 1.37 20.21 -18.13
CA GLN A 26 2.49 19.76 -17.27
C GLN A 26 2.32 20.15 -15.79
N HIS A 27 1.36 21.00 -15.47
CA HIS A 27 0.98 21.40 -14.12
C HIS A 27 0.31 20.30 -13.28
N PHE A 28 -0.14 19.17 -13.85
CA PHE A 28 -0.76 18.11 -13.02
C PHE A 28 0.24 17.56 -12.01
N TRP A 29 1.40 17.08 -12.46
CA TRP A 29 2.46 16.56 -11.58
C TRP A 29 3.05 17.64 -10.67
N ALA A 30 3.17 18.89 -11.16
CA ALA A 30 3.62 20.02 -10.34
C ALA A 30 2.62 20.42 -9.23
N ARG A 31 1.33 20.11 -9.37
CA ARG A 31 0.29 20.33 -8.34
C ARG A 31 0.05 19.10 -7.46
N ALA A 32 0.30 17.90 -7.98
CA ALA A 32 0.23 16.64 -7.23
C ALA A 32 1.47 16.39 -6.35
N ALA A 33 2.60 17.05 -6.64
CA ALA A 33 3.83 16.98 -5.87
C ALA A 33 3.75 17.69 -4.49
N MET A 34 2.86 17.24 -3.61
CA MET A 34 2.97 17.55 -2.20
C MET A 34 4.26 16.92 -1.65
N SER A 35 5.17 17.73 -1.13
CA SER A 35 6.33 17.17 -0.42
C SER A 35 5.88 16.38 0.82
N ARG A 36 6.64 15.36 1.22
CA ARG A 36 6.38 14.59 2.45
C ARG A 36 6.18 15.49 3.68
N ARG A 37 6.89 16.63 3.73
CA ARG A 37 6.74 17.65 4.78
C ARG A 37 5.39 18.37 4.70
N GLN A 38 4.97 18.82 3.52
CA GLN A 38 3.67 19.45 3.33
C GLN A 38 2.52 18.48 3.61
N PHE A 39 2.64 17.20 3.21
CA PHE A 39 1.66 16.19 3.58
C PHE A 39 1.48 16.12 5.10
N MET A 40 2.57 15.95 5.86
CA MET A 40 2.52 15.94 7.34
C MET A 40 1.95 17.23 7.93
N GLN A 41 2.30 18.40 7.39
CA GLN A 41 1.81 19.71 7.86
C GLN A 41 0.31 19.92 7.55
N VAL A 42 -0.17 19.46 6.40
CA VAL A 42 -1.59 19.51 6.02
C VAL A 42 -2.40 18.50 6.85
N SER A 43 -1.86 17.31 7.11
CA SER A 43 -2.47 16.30 7.99
C SER A 43 -2.70 16.82 9.42
N SER A 44 -1.81 17.67 9.94
CA SER A 44 -1.98 18.32 11.25
C SER A 44 -2.94 19.52 11.27
N ALA A 45 -3.31 20.06 10.12
CA ALA A 45 -4.11 21.30 10.01
C ALA A 45 -5.58 21.07 9.58
N GLY A 46 -5.93 19.88 9.07
CA GLY A 46 -7.29 19.56 8.62
C GLY A 46 -8.15 18.89 9.69
N ALA A 47 -9.36 19.40 9.95
CA ALA A 47 -10.30 18.85 10.93
C ALA A 47 -10.64 17.37 10.72
N ALA A 48 -10.63 16.88 9.47
CA ALA A 48 -10.82 15.45 9.15
C ALA A 48 -9.62 14.58 9.54
N GLY A 49 -8.39 15.11 9.40
CA GLY A 49 -7.17 14.46 9.88
C GLY A 49 -7.12 14.44 11.41
N LEU A 50 -7.59 15.52 12.04
CA LEU A 50 -7.79 15.59 13.50
C LEU A 50 -8.82 14.55 13.99
N ALA A 51 -9.95 14.33 13.32
CA ALA A 51 -10.96 13.37 13.81
C ALA A 51 -10.51 11.89 13.76
N LEU A 52 -9.70 11.51 12.77
CA LEU A 52 -9.04 10.19 12.73
C LEU A 52 -7.83 10.14 13.68
N GLY A 53 -7.05 11.22 13.71
CA GLY A 53 -5.89 11.38 14.58
C GLY A 53 -6.25 11.36 16.07
N THR A 54 -7.37 11.94 16.50
CA THR A 54 -7.81 11.93 17.91
C THR A 54 -8.35 10.57 18.36
N LYS A 55 -8.76 9.68 17.46
CA LYS A 55 -8.96 8.26 17.82
C LYS A 55 -7.63 7.52 17.90
N LEU A 56 -6.76 7.70 16.92
CA LEU A 56 -5.41 7.10 16.89
C LEU A 56 -4.44 7.64 17.96
N LEU A 57 -4.73 8.77 18.60
CA LEU A 57 -3.92 9.40 19.66
C LEU A 57 -4.66 9.50 21.01
N GLY A 58 -6.00 9.49 21.01
CA GLY A 58 -6.82 9.69 22.21
C GLY A 58 -7.20 8.40 22.94
N SER A 59 -7.05 7.23 22.31
CA SER A 59 -7.17 5.92 22.98
C SER A 59 -5.91 5.06 22.90
N THR A 60 -4.84 5.53 22.26
CA THR A 60 -3.56 4.84 22.26
C THR A 60 -2.75 5.26 23.48
N GLY A 61 -2.87 4.45 24.54
CA GLY A 61 -1.66 4.15 25.30
C GLY A 61 -0.66 3.57 24.31
N VAL A 62 0.30 4.39 23.87
CA VAL A 62 1.39 3.94 23.00
C VAL A 62 2.21 2.97 23.85
N ALA A 63 1.90 1.68 23.74
CA ALA A 63 2.52 0.63 24.51
C ALA A 63 3.93 0.37 23.95
N TRP A 64 4.84 1.33 24.19
CA TRP A 64 6.25 1.01 24.32
C TRP A 64 6.34 -0.09 25.37
N ALA A 65 6.84 -1.26 24.98
CA ALA A 65 7.04 -2.38 25.89
C ALA A 65 8.28 -2.15 26.79
N ASP A 66 8.34 -0.98 27.44
CA ASP A 66 9.27 -0.71 28.54
C ASP A 66 8.60 -1.08 29.86
N GLY A 67 8.88 -2.31 30.29
CA GLY A 67 8.25 -2.91 31.45
C GLY A 67 8.28 -4.42 31.27
N ARG A 68 9.29 -5.07 31.87
CA ARG A 68 9.54 -6.53 31.81
C ARG A 68 8.22 -7.31 31.93
N PRO A 69 7.67 -7.86 30.84
CA PRO A 69 6.40 -8.57 30.93
C PRO A 69 6.60 -9.86 31.74
N GLN A 70 5.55 -10.37 32.41
CA GLN A 70 5.44 -11.83 32.49
C GLN A 70 5.54 -12.36 31.05
N ALA A 71 6.47 -13.28 30.79
CA ALA A 71 6.81 -13.70 29.42
C ALA A 71 5.55 -13.98 28.58
N GLY A 72 5.34 -13.17 27.54
CA GLY A 72 4.20 -13.27 26.64
C GLY A 72 3.00 -12.34 26.92
N ARG A 73 2.89 -11.68 28.08
CA ARG A 73 1.79 -10.73 28.33
C ARG A 73 1.92 -9.52 27.40
N GLY A 74 0.84 -9.18 26.69
CA GLY A 74 0.82 -8.10 25.70
C GLY A 74 1.56 -8.43 24.40
N VAL A 75 2.19 -9.60 24.29
CA VAL A 75 2.89 -10.04 23.07
C VAL A 75 1.89 -10.75 22.16
N PRO A 76 1.65 -10.27 20.92
CA PRO A 76 0.71 -10.90 20.00
C PRO A 76 1.13 -12.32 19.63
N ARG A 77 0.13 -13.18 19.39
CA ARG A 77 0.34 -14.52 18.81
C ARG A 77 0.42 -14.41 17.28
N PRO A 78 1.48 -14.89 16.60
CA PRO A 78 1.50 -14.94 15.13
C PRO A 78 0.36 -15.79 14.57
N ILE A 79 -0.08 -15.56 13.33
CA ILE A 79 -1.05 -16.43 12.64
C ILE A 79 -0.51 -17.87 12.48
N PRO A 80 -1.37 -18.92 12.50
CA PRO A 80 -0.92 -20.30 12.34
C PRO A 80 -0.45 -20.63 10.92
N GLN A 81 -0.98 -19.94 9.91
CA GLN A 81 -0.50 -20.01 8.53
C GLN A 81 0.91 -19.44 8.43
N PHE A 82 1.67 -19.94 7.46
CA PHE A 82 2.99 -19.42 7.14
C PHE A 82 3.26 -19.52 5.64
N ILE A 83 4.19 -18.73 5.15
CA ILE A 83 4.82 -18.90 3.84
C ILE A 83 6.28 -19.33 4.02
N GLU A 84 6.80 -20.07 3.05
CA GLU A 84 8.23 -20.33 2.89
C GLU A 84 8.69 -19.62 1.61
N LEU A 85 9.70 -18.76 1.72
CA LEU A 85 10.15 -17.89 0.63
C LEU A 85 11.27 -18.59 -0.17
N PRO A 86 11.28 -18.57 -1.51
CA PRO A 86 12.28 -19.27 -2.31
C PRO A 86 13.74 -18.89 -2.00
N PHE A 87 13.97 -17.64 -1.60
CA PHE A 87 15.27 -17.11 -1.20
C PHE A 87 15.63 -17.38 0.28
N ALA A 88 14.75 -18.03 1.05
CA ALA A 88 14.98 -18.39 2.44
C ALA A 88 14.49 -19.83 2.75
N PRO A 89 15.08 -20.88 2.13
CA PRO A 89 14.62 -22.26 2.28
C PRO A 89 14.55 -22.73 3.75
N GLY A 90 13.46 -23.41 4.11
CA GLY A 90 13.23 -23.91 5.46
C GLY A 90 12.92 -22.84 6.52
N LYS A 91 12.84 -21.55 6.15
CA LYS A 91 12.34 -20.49 7.03
C LYS A 91 10.86 -20.26 6.79
N ARG A 92 10.09 -20.33 7.88
CA ARG A 92 8.65 -20.05 7.90
C ARG A 92 8.39 -18.63 8.38
N PHE A 93 7.60 -17.88 7.61
CA PHE A 93 7.18 -16.52 7.94
C PHE A 93 5.68 -16.55 8.22
N HIS A 94 5.29 -16.21 9.45
CA HIS A 94 3.90 -16.23 9.92
C HIS A 94 3.14 -14.99 9.45
N LEU A 95 2.97 -14.88 8.14
CA LEU A 95 2.20 -13.86 7.43
C LEU A 95 1.60 -14.46 6.16
N GLN A 96 0.65 -13.76 5.55
CA GLN A 96 0.24 -13.97 4.16
C GLN A 96 0.36 -12.64 3.39
N PRO A 97 0.63 -12.66 2.07
CA PRO A 97 0.62 -11.45 1.25
C PRO A 97 -0.74 -10.74 1.32
N PRO A 98 -0.80 -9.39 1.33
CA PRO A 98 -2.05 -8.65 1.34
C PRO A 98 -2.93 -9.03 0.16
N GLY A 99 -4.20 -9.35 0.40
CA GLY A 99 -5.08 -9.77 -0.69
C GLY A 99 -6.46 -10.22 -0.28
N SER A 100 -7.33 -10.33 -1.28
CA SER A 100 -8.64 -10.99 -1.12
C SER A 100 -8.44 -12.50 -0.98
N GLY A 101 -9.10 -13.10 0.01
CA GLY A 101 -8.97 -14.53 0.31
C GLY A 101 -7.81 -14.89 1.25
N ASN A 102 -6.90 -13.96 1.53
CA ASN A 102 -5.81 -14.14 2.49
C ASN A 102 -6.19 -13.57 3.87
N GLU A 103 -5.58 -14.11 4.92
CA GLU A 103 -5.57 -13.46 6.23
C GLU A 103 -4.62 -12.26 6.17
N ASN A 104 -5.18 -11.05 6.33
CA ASN A 104 -4.42 -9.80 6.20
C ASN A 104 -3.80 -9.36 7.54
N SER A 105 -4.31 -9.86 8.67
CA SER A 105 -3.67 -9.78 9.98
C SER A 105 -2.43 -10.68 10.04
N THR A 106 -1.39 -10.28 10.76
CA THR A 106 -0.30 -11.18 11.15
C THR A 106 -0.47 -11.71 12.59
N ILE A 107 -1.58 -11.38 13.24
CA ILE A 107 -1.92 -11.72 14.63
C ILE A 107 -3.14 -12.66 14.66
N THR A 108 -3.00 -13.80 15.36
CA THR A 108 -4.07 -14.74 15.69
C THR A 108 -5.09 -14.10 16.63
N ASP A 109 -6.38 -14.42 16.44
CA ASP A 109 -7.50 -13.91 17.23
C ASP A 109 -7.59 -12.37 17.25
N PHE A 110 -7.13 -11.72 16.18
CA PHE A 110 -7.23 -10.26 16.01
C PHE A 110 -8.64 -9.86 15.55
N SER A 111 -9.18 -8.80 16.15
CA SER A 111 -10.45 -8.20 15.78
C SER A 111 -10.33 -6.68 15.76
N GLY A 112 -10.35 -6.09 14.56
CA GLY A 112 -10.10 -4.67 14.38
C GLY A 112 -10.03 -4.25 12.92
N ILE A 113 -9.40 -3.10 12.68
CA ILE A 113 -9.14 -2.58 11.35
C ILE A 113 -7.72 -2.99 10.94
N VAL A 114 -7.60 -3.58 9.75
CA VAL A 114 -6.32 -3.81 9.06
C VAL A 114 -6.30 -2.95 7.81
N ALA A 115 -5.33 -2.05 7.70
CA ALA A 115 -4.98 -1.37 6.46
C ALA A 115 -3.66 -1.96 5.98
N ALA A 116 -3.63 -2.48 4.75
CA ALA A 116 -2.46 -3.10 4.16
C ALA A 116 -2.18 -2.53 2.77
N CYS A 117 -0.91 -2.41 2.40
CA CYS A 117 -0.50 -2.15 1.03
C CYS A 117 0.79 -2.90 0.69
N GLU A 118 0.80 -3.53 -0.49
CA GLU A 118 2.00 -3.99 -1.18
C GLU A 118 2.60 -2.79 -1.93
N LEU A 119 3.92 -2.57 -1.82
CA LEU A 119 4.63 -1.48 -2.49
C LEU A 119 5.83 -2.03 -3.28
N GLN A 120 5.60 -2.19 -4.59
CA GLN A 120 6.63 -2.58 -5.56
C GLN A 120 7.25 -1.39 -6.27
N GLY A 121 8.52 -1.51 -6.64
CA GLY A 121 9.23 -0.52 -7.43
C GLY A 121 10.74 -0.77 -7.48
N MET A 122 11.51 0.31 -7.51
CA MET A 122 12.97 0.27 -7.55
C MET A 122 13.54 1.04 -6.36
N GLY A 123 14.26 0.33 -5.48
CA GLY A 123 15.03 0.88 -4.37
C GLY A 123 16.44 1.31 -4.82
N THR A 124 17.15 2.00 -3.93
CA THR A 124 18.58 2.26 -4.07
C THR A 124 19.30 1.55 -2.92
N ALA A 125 20.20 0.64 -3.24
CA ALA A 125 21.03 -0.04 -2.25
C ALA A 125 22.07 0.90 -1.64
N ASN A 126 22.68 0.51 -0.52
CA ASN A 126 23.75 1.29 0.13
C ASN A 126 25.00 1.47 -0.76
N THR A 127 25.14 0.66 -1.82
CA THR A 127 26.16 0.77 -2.87
C THR A 127 25.85 1.82 -3.94
N GLY A 128 24.66 2.44 -3.92
CA GLY A 128 24.15 3.33 -4.97
C GLY A 128 23.45 2.60 -6.13
N GLU A 129 23.49 1.27 -6.15
CA GLU A 129 22.85 0.45 -7.18
C GLU A 129 21.32 0.52 -7.11
N ARG A 130 20.64 0.49 -8.27
CA ARG A 130 19.17 0.47 -8.36
C ARG A 130 18.70 -0.98 -8.45
N MET A 131 18.00 -1.45 -7.41
CA MET A 131 17.52 -2.83 -7.30
C MET A 131 15.99 -2.88 -7.25
N PRO A 132 15.35 -3.98 -7.69
CA PRO A 132 13.94 -4.24 -7.39
C PRO A 132 13.69 -4.13 -5.89
N PHE A 133 12.60 -3.47 -5.52
CA PHE A 133 12.16 -3.34 -4.15
C PHE A 133 10.69 -3.73 -4.07
N ASP A 134 10.38 -4.56 -3.08
CA ASP A 134 9.04 -5.05 -2.78
C ASP A 134 8.88 -5.09 -1.27
N VAL A 135 7.73 -4.67 -0.77
CA VAL A 135 7.45 -4.66 0.66
C VAL A 135 5.94 -4.64 0.93
N ASP A 136 5.51 -5.53 1.82
CA ASP A 136 4.22 -5.40 2.48
C ASP A 136 4.32 -4.39 3.63
N MET A 137 3.36 -3.48 3.73
CA MET A 137 3.22 -2.60 4.89
C MET A 137 1.81 -2.72 5.45
N ARG A 138 1.69 -3.01 6.76
CA ARG A 138 0.41 -3.04 7.48
C ARG A 138 0.35 -2.01 8.60
N VAL A 139 -0.86 -1.52 8.84
CA VAL A 139 -1.29 -0.85 10.07
C VAL A 139 -2.51 -1.61 10.60
N MET A 140 -2.46 -2.02 11.86
CA MET A 140 -3.49 -2.83 12.51
C MET A 140 -3.92 -2.15 13.80
N ASP A 141 -5.19 -1.81 13.97
CA ASP A 141 -5.74 -1.29 15.23
C ASP A 141 -6.93 -2.12 15.68
N GLY A 142 -6.79 -2.81 16.82
CA GLY A 142 -7.74 -3.83 17.21
C GLY A 142 -7.49 -4.47 18.56
N ASP A 143 -8.37 -5.39 18.88
CA ASP A 143 -8.23 -6.28 20.01
C ASP A 143 -7.51 -7.56 19.56
N PHE A 144 -6.73 -8.18 20.43
CA PHE A 144 -6.03 -9.43 20.15
C PHE A 144 -5.90 -10.30 21.40
N VAL A 145 -5.55 -11.58 21.22
CA VAL A 145 -5.20 -12.48 22.32
C VAL A 145 -3.68 -12.62 22.41
N ASP A 146 -3.11 -12.33 23.58
CA ASP A 146 -1.67 -12.43 23.80
C ASP A 146 -1.20 -13.89 24.02
N LEU A 147 0.12 -14.10 24.06
CA LEU A 147 0.73 -15.41 24.32
C LEU A 147 0.32 -16.03 25.68
N THR A 148 -0.25 -15.26 26.61
CA THR A 148 -0.78 -15.76 27.89
C THR A 148 -2.30 -16.04 27.85
N GLY A 149 -2.93 -15.94 26.69
CA GLY A 149 -4.37 -16.18 26.50
C GLY A 149 -5.26 -15.02 26.96
N ARG A 150 -4.71 -13.81 27.13
CA ARG A 150 -5.46 -12.64 27.61
C ARG A 150 -5.84 -11.73 26.44
N ARG A 151 -7.08 -11.22 26.45
CA ARG A 151 -7.51 -10.16 25.53
C ARG A 151 -6.76 -8.87 25.85
N GLN A 152 -6.26 -8.21 24.82
CA GLN A 152 -5.54 -6.94 24.84
C GLN A 152 -6.13 -6.01 23.77
N ARG A 153 -5.85 -4.71 23.86
CA ARG A 153 -6.04 -3.71 22.80
C ARG A 153 -4.66 -3.24 22.33
N GLY A 154 -4.46 -3.10 21.02
CA GLY A 154 -3.19 -2.61 20.50
C GLY A 154 -3.30 -2.00 19.10
N THR A 155 -2.36 -1.11 18.81
CA THR A 155 -2.14 -0.53 17.49
C THR A 155 -0.72 -0.85 17.03
N PHE A 156 -0.58 -1.41 15.84
CA PHE A 156 0.68 -1.87 15.25
C PHE A 156 0.86 -1.23 13.88
N ALA A 157 2.10 -0.92 13.50
CA ALA A 157 2.43 -0.30 12.21
C ALA A 157 3.81 -0.78 11.73
N PHE A 158 4.03 -0.77 10.41
CA PHE A 158 5.24 -1.29 9.76
C PHE A 158 5.45 -2.79 10.01
N VAL A 159 4.36 -3.56 9.85
CA VAL A 159 4.26 -5.01 10.08
C VAL A 159 4.15 -5.81 8.77
#